data_AF-A0A2V7HPV8-F1
#
_entry.id   AF-A0A2V7HPV8-F1
#
_cell.length_a   1.000
_cell.length_b   1.000
_cell.length_c   1.000
_cell.angle_alpha   90.00
_cell.angle_beta   90.00
_cell.angle_gamma   90.00
#
_symmetry.space_group_name_H-M   'P 1'
#
loop_
_entity.id
_entity.type
_entity.pdbx_description
1 polymer ?
#
loop_
_entity_poly.entity_id
_entity_poly.type
_entity_poly.pdbx_seq_one_letter_code
_entity_poly.pdbx_strand_id
1 'polypeptide(L)'
;MARPFVLLVSIDGFADFYWRDERVKAPTLRALAERGAVADGVTAVFPSTTWPTHVSLVTGVRPARHGIVANHILNRATRRAEDLTGDPIYDASAILAAPTVYDRAA
;
A
#
# COMPACT_ATOMS: atom_id res chain seq x y z
N MET A 1 -5.32 -27.16 14.85
CA MET A 1 -4.90 -25.77 15.13
C MET A 1 -5.57 -24.86 14.14
N ALA A 2 -6.07 -23.69 14.56
CA ALA A 2 -6.64 -22.71 13.64
C ALA A 2 -5.55 -22.15 12.72
N ARG A 3 -5.90 -21.87 11.45
CA ARG A 3 -4.96 -21.29 10.47
C ARG A 3 -4.59 -19.87 10.93
N PRO A 4 -3.29 -19.50 10.99
CA PRO A 4 -2.88 -18.15 11.38
C PRO A 4 -3.53 -17.10 10.47
N PHE A 5 -3.99 -15.99 11.07
CA PHE A 5 -4.55 -14.86 10.35
C PHE A 5 -3.49 -13.79 10.17
N VAL A 6 -3.40 -13.20 8.97
CA VAL A 6 -2.47 -12.11 8.65
C VAL A 6 -3.27 -10.85 8.43
N LEU A 7 -2.93 -9.79 9.17
CA LEU A 7 -3.49 -8.45 9.01
C LEU A 7 -2.40 -7.52 8.46
N LEU A 8 -2.67 -6.90 7.31
CA LEU A 8 -1.84 -5.81 6.78
C LEU A 8 -2.48 -4.48 7.17
N VAL A 9 -1.75 -3.67 7.93
CA VAL A 9 -2.17 -2.30 8.30
C VAL A 9 -1.27 -1.32 7.57
N SER A 10 -1.85 -0.45 6.76
CA SER A 10 -1.14 0.68 6.13
C SER A 10 -1.62 1.99 6.76
N ILE A 11 -0.69 2.88 7.09
CA ILE A 11 -0.97 4.22 7.59
C ILE A 11 -0.44 5.21 6.55
N ASP A 12 -1.35 5.79 5.76
CA ASP A 12 -0.96 6.64 4.63
C ASP A 12 -0.19 7.89 5.10
N GLY A 13 0.86 8.25 4.37
CA GLY A 13 1.73 9.38 4.68
C GLY A 13 2.52 9.26 6.00
N PHE A 14 2.56 8.09 6.66
CA PHE A 14 3.30 7.92 7.91
C PHE A 14 4.80 7.75 7.66
N ALA A 15 5.55 8.85 7.77
CA ALA A 15 7.00 8.84 7.65
C ALA A 15 7.65 8.04 8.80
N ASP A 16 8.75 7.35 8.51
CA ASP A 16 9.43 6.47 9.47
C ASP A 16 9.77 7.17 10.81
N PHE A 17 10.21 8.42 10.76
CA PHE A 17 10.62 9.14 11.97
C PHE A 17 9.45 9.47 12.92
N TYR A 18 8.18 9.42 12.47
CA TYR A 18 7.05 9.84 13.29
C TYR A 18 6.85 8.98 14.54
N TRP A 19 7.02 7.67 14.47
CA TRP A 19 6.76 6.82 15.64
C TRP A 19 7.84 6.96 16.72
N ARG A 20 9.04 7.41 16.32
CA ARG A 20 10.18 7.68 17.22
C ARG A 20 10.09 9.07 17.86
N ASP A 21 9.33 10.00 17.28
CA ASP A 21 9.10 11.33 17.86
C ASP A 21 8.17 11.26 19.07
N GLU A 22 8.68 11.61 20.25
CA GLU A 22 7.94 11.57 21.53
C GLU A 22 6.68 12.45 21.53
N ARG A 23 6.61 13.48 20.67
CA ARG A 23 5.44 14.36 20.54
C ARG A 23 4.27 13.65 19.86
N VAL A 24 4.54 12.62 19.06
CA VAL A 24 3.51 11.81 18.40
C VAL A 24 2.94 10.80 19.39
N LYS A 25 1.62 10.79 19.55
CA LYS A 25 0.93 9.83 20.41
C LYS A 25 0.74 8.49 19.67
N ALA A 26 1.80 7.68 19.65
CA ALA A 26 1.81 6.35 19.00
C ALA A 26 2.11 5.18 19.96
N PRO A 27 1.42 5.06 21.13
CA PRO A 27 1.74 4.04 22.13
C PRO A 27 1.59 2.61 21.61
N THR A 28 0.58 2.34 20.77
CA THR A 28 0.36 1.01 20.19
C THR A 28 1.48 0.61 19.23
N LEU A 29 1.93 1.53 18.36
CA LEU A 29 3.04 1.24 17.43
C LEU A 29 4.34 0.98 18.19
N ARG A 30 4.64 1.76 19.23
CA ARG A 30 5.83 1.54 20.09
C ARG A 30 5.76 0.18 20.80
N ALA A 31 4.61 -0.17 21.36
CA ALA A 31 4.43 -1.47 22.03
C ALA A 31 4.48 -2.66 21.04
N LEU A 32 4.13 -2.46 19.77
CA LEU A 32 4.34 -3.46 18.72
C LEU A 32 5.82 -3.58 18.36
N ALA A 33 6.53 -2.46 18.23
CA ALA A 33 7.97 -2.42 17.95
C ALA A 33 8.79 -3.11 19.04
N GLU A 34 8.47 -2.89 20.32
CA GLU A 34 9.17 -3.50 21.47
C GLU A 34 9.03 -5.03 21.54
N ARG A 35 7.93 -5.58 21.03
CA ARG A 35 7.59 -7.02 21.12
C ARG A 35 7.69 -7.75 19.78
N GLY A 36 8.04 -7.02 18.72
CA GLY A 36 7.99 -7.51 17.34
C GLY A 36 9.32 -7.33 16.62
N ALA A 37 9.25 -7.37 15.29
CA ALA A 37 10.37 -7.07 14.42
C ALA A 37 10.22 -5.65 13.85
N VAL A 38 11.32 -4.92 13.80
CA VAL A 38 11.39 -3.54 13.29
C VAL A 38 12.47 -3.48 12.23
N ALA A 39 12.14 -2.93 11.06
CA ALA A 39 13.13 -2.60 10.04
C ALA A 39 13.70 -1.19 10.29
N ASP A 40 14.90 -0.91 9.79
CA ASP A 40 15.50 0.43 9.86
C ASP A 40 14.70 1.49 9.08
N GLY A 41 13.96 1.05 8.07
CA GLY A 41 13.05 1.88 7.29
C GLY A 41 12.52 1.13 6.06
N VAL A 42 11.57 1.75 5.35
CA VAL A 42 11.02 1.24 4.10
C VAL A 42 11.27 2.27 3.00
N THR A 43 11.88 1.83 1.90
CA THR A 43 12.02 2.68 0.70
C THR A 43 10.78 2.50 -0.19
N ALA A 44 10.02 3.57 -0.37
CA ALA A 44 8.87 3.58 -1.27
C ALA A 44 9.31 3.47 -2.74
N VAL A 45 8.41 3.01 -3.60
CA VAL A 45 8.61 3.04 -5.06
C VAL A 45 8.46 4.47 -5.58
N PHE A 46 8.97 4.73 -6.79
CA PHE A 46 8.70 5.96 -7.51
C PHE A 46 7.51 5.77 -8.48
N PRO A 47 6.54 6.71 -8.53
CA PRO A 47 6.39 7.84 -7.61
C PRO A 47 5.86 7.39 -6.25
N SER A 48 6.28 8.07 -5.18
CA SER A 48 5.92 7.74 -3.79
C SER A 48 4.54 8.30 -3.43
N THR A 49 3.51 7.93 -4.19
CA THR A 49 2.11 8.27 -3.92
C THR A 49 1.34 7.03 -3.45
N THR A 50 0.14 7.25 -2.90
CA THR A 50 -0.72 6.23 -2.30
C THR A 50 -0.86 4.98 -3.17
N TRP A 51 -1.43 5.09 -4.37
CA TRP A 51 -1.76 3.92 -5.20
C TRP A 51 -0.54 3.14 -5.70
N PRO A 52 0.47 3.77 -6.32
CA PRO A 52 1.70 3.09 -6.72
C PRO A 52 2.37 2.35 -5.55
N THR A 53 2.45 2.97 -4.37
CA THR A 53 3.09 2.38 -3.19
C THR A 53 2.31 1.19 -2.64
N HIS A 54 0.99 1.33 -2.45
CA HIS A 54 0.16 0.26 -1.88
C HIS A 54 0.05 -0.94 -2.82
N VAL A 55 -0.09 -0.70 -4.13
CA VAL A 55 -0.12 -1.79 -5.12
C VAL A 55 1.23 -2.50 -5.18
N SER A 56 2.34 -1.77 -5.14
CA SER A 56 3.67 -2.39 -5.04
C SER A 56 3.81 -3.25 -3.78
N LEU A 57 3.30 -2.79 -2.63
CA LEU A 57 3.34 -3.53 -1.37
C LEU A 57 2.59 -4.86 -1.45
N VAL A 58 1.41 -4.90 -2.07
CA VAL A 58 0.58 -6.11 -2.13
C VAL A 58 0.89 -7.02 -3.32
N THR A 59 1.57 -6.52 -4.36
CA THR A 59 1.96 -7.33 -5.54
C THR A 59 3.43 -7.76 -5.52
N GLY A 60 4.28 -7.11 -4.72
CA GLY A 60 5.72 -7.37 -4.65
C GLY A 60 6.51 -6.93 -5.89
N VAL A 61 5.90 -6.16 -6.81
CA VAL A 61 6.54 -5.67 -8.03
C VAL A 61 6.44 -4.15 -8.13
N ARG A 62 7.24 -3.52 -9.00
CA ARG A 62 7.25 -2.06 -9.19
C ARG A 62 6.10 -1.57 -10.10
N PRO A 63 5.80 -0.26 -10.13
CA PRO A 63 4.78 0.34 -11.01
C PRO A 63 4.88 -0.04 -12.48
N ALA A 64 6.11 -0.16 -12.99
CA ALA A 64 6.36 -0.60 -14.36
C ALA A 64 5.82 -2.00 -14.69
N ARG A 65 5.60 -2.86 -13.69
CA ARG A 65 5.09 -4.22 -13.86
C ARG A 65 3.62 -4.36 -13.48
N HIS A 66 3.15 -3.73 -12.41
CA HIS A 66 1.73 -3.81 -12.02
C HIS A 66 0.83 -2.79 -12.71
N GLY A 67 1.38 -1.75 -13.35
CA GLY A 67 0.65 -0.81 -14.23
C GLY A 67 0.09 0.44 -13.54
N ILE A 68 0.13 0.51 -12.20
CA ILE A 68 -0.41 1.64 -11.43
C ILE A 68 0.70 2.63 -11.12
N VAL A 69 0.71 3.75 -11.84
CA VAL A 69 1.81 4.74 -11.83
C VAL A 69 1.42 6.09 -11.22
N ALA A 70 0.15 6.29 -10.87
CA ALA A 70 -0.36 7.51 -10.26
C ALA A 70 -1.60 7.20 -9.40
N ASN A 71 -2.07 8.21 -8.67
CA ASN A 71 -3.34 8.17 -7.94
C ASN A 71 -4.56 8.36 -8.86
N HIS A 72 -4.36 8.51 -10.16
CA HIS A 72 -5.41 8.63 -11.17
C HIS A 72 -5.09 7.74 -12.37
N ILE A 73 -6.12 7.37 -13.12
CA ILE A 73 -6.00 6.73 -14.42
C ILE A 73 -6.63 7.62 -15.50
N LEU A 74 -6.01 7.67 -16.67
CA LEU A 74 -6.64 8.29 -17.83
C LEU A 74 -7.56 7.27 -18.50
N ASN A 75 -8.87 7.42 -18.33
CA ASN A 75 -9.84 6.63 -19.07
C ASN A 75 -9.81 7.05 -20.54
N ARG A 76 -9.37 6.15 -21.41
CA ARG A 76 -9.19 6.45 -22.84
C ARG A 76 -10.50 6.66 -23.59
N ALA A 77 -11.60 6.06 -23.13
CA ALA A 77 -12.90 6.22 -23.77
C ALA A 77 -13.52 7.59 -23.46
N THR A 78 -13.44 8.02 -22.20
CA THR A 78 -14.03 9.29 -21.76
C THR A 78 -13.06 10.47 -21.87
N ARG A 79 -11.76 10.19 -22.01
CA ARG A 79 -10.65 11.15 -21.97
C ARG A 79 -10.60 11.95 -20.67
N ARG A 80 -11.04 11.35 -19.57
CA ARG A 80 -11.03 11.95 -18.23
C ARG A 80 -9.99 11.27 -17.35
N ALA A 81 -9.37 12.07 -16.49
CA ALA A 81 -8.64 11.53 -15.36
C ALA A 81 -9.66 11.09 -14.30
N GLU A 82 -9.56 9.83 -13.89
CA GLU A 82 -10.41 9.24 -12.88
C GLU A 82 -9.57 8.97 -11.64
N ASP A 83 -10.05 9.48 -10.52
CA ASP A 83 -9.38 9.38 -9.23
C ASP A 83 -9.55 7.98 -8.66
N LEU A 84 -8.44 7.37 -8.25
CA LEU A 84 -8.44 6.07 -7.62
C LEU A 84 -8.54 6.17 -6.09
N THR A 85 -8.33 7.34 -5.50
CA THR A 85 -8.25 7.51 -4.04
C THR A 85 -9.60 7.56 -3.33
N GLY A 86 -10.69 7.75 -4.07
CA GLY A 86 -12.06 7.72 -3.57
C GLY A 86 -12.69 6.33 -3.57
N ASP A 87 -14.02 6.30 -3.69
CA ASP A 87 -14.77 5.04 -3.79
C ASP A 87 -14.29 4.21 -5.00
N PRO A 88 -14.17 2.88 -4.89
CA PRO A 88 -13.69 2.05 -5.98
C PRO A 88 -14.55 2.19 -7.25
N ILE A 89 -13.91 2.61 -8.34
CA ILE A 89 -14.54 2.72 -9.67
C ILE A 89 -14.21 1.50 -10.54
N TYR A 90 -13.18 0.73 -10.16
CA TYR A 90 -12.66 -0.43 -10.89
C TYR A 90 -12.44 -1.62 -9.97
N ASP A 91 -12.70 -2.82 -10.48
CA ASP A 91 -12.19 -4.04 -9.87
C ASP A 91 -10.66 -4.11 -10.05
N ALA A 92 -9.97 -4.65 -9.04
CA ALA A 92 -8.51 -4.79 -9.09
C ALA A 92 -8.06 -5.59 -10.32
N SER A 93 -8.78 -6.65 -10.69
CA SER A 93 -8.50 -7.48 -11.86
C SER A 93 -8.61 -6.72 -13.20
N ALA A 94 -9.35 -5.61 -13.24
CA ALA A 94 -9.50 -4.79 -14.44
C ALA A 94 -8.31 -3.85 -14.68
N ILE A 95 -7.54 -3.52 -13.64
CA ILE A 95 -6.50 -2.47 -13.70
C ILE A 95 -5.10 -2.95 -13.28
N LEU A 96 -4.98 -4.09 -12.61
CA LEU A 96 -3.70 -4.66 -12.18
C LEU A 96 -3.15 -5.65 -13.20
N ALA A 97 -1.89 -5.46 -13.59
CA ALA A 97 -1.15 -6.38 -14.46
C ALA A 97 -0.34 -7.45 -13.68
N ALA A 98 -0.54 -7.56 -12.36
CA ALA A 98 0.17 -8.51 -11.50
C ALA A 98 -0.76 -9.03 -10.38
N PRO A 99 -0.61 -10.32 -9.98
CA PRO A 99 -1.38 -10.86 -8.88
C PRO A 99 -0.94 -10.24 -7.55
N THR A 100 -1.90 -10.10 -6.64
CA THR A 100 -1.70 -9.66 -5.26
C THR A 100 -1.39 -10.84 -4.33
N VAL A 101 -0.94 -10.55 -3.12
CA VAL A 101 -0.83 -11.54 -2.04
C VAL A 101 -2.19 -12.17 -1.71
N TYR A 102 -3.29 -11.44 -1.89
CA TYR A 102 -4.65 -11.93 -1.64
C TYR A 102 -5.07 -12.99 -2.66
N ASP A 103 -4.74 -12.77 -3.94
CA ASP A 103 -5.00 -13.75 -5.01
C ASP A 103 -4.26 -15.08 -4.78
N ARG A 104 -3.15 -15.03 -4.02
CA ARG A 104 -2.32 -16.19 -3.70
C ARG A 104 -2.67 -16.85 -2.36
N ALA A 105 -3.44 -16.18 -1.51
CA ALA A 105 -3.79 -16.65 -0.17
C ALA A 105 -5.08 -17.50 -0.13
N ALA A 106 -5.78 -17.61 -1.27
CA ALA A 106 -6.99 -18.41 -1.47
C ALA A 106 -6.70 -19.92 -1.46
#